data_AF-A0A0R2PRE7-F1
#
_entry.id   AF-A0A0R2PRE7-F1
#
_cell.length_a   1.000
_cell.length_b   1.000
_cell.length_c   1.000
_cell.angle_alpha   90.00
_cell.angle_beta   90.00
_cell.angle_gamma   90.00
#
_symmetry.space_group_name_H-M   'P 1'
#
loop_
_entity.id
_entity.type
_entity.pdbx_description
1 polymer ?
#
loop_
_entity_poly.entity_id
_entity_poly.type
_entity_poly.pdbx_seq_one_letter_code
_entity_poly.pdbx_strand_id
1 'polypeptide(L)'
;MHQLGEKLSAHLRAGDLVLVNGPLGAGKTVLAQGVGAGLGITGITSPTFVISRVHKAAVPFIHVDAYRLVDSENPNLYVDDLDLDIVNSITLIEWG
;
A
#
# COMPACT_ATOMS: atom_id res chain seq x y z
N MET A 1 -12.19 6.74 -6.39
CA MET A 1 -10.81 6.43 -5.93
C MET A 1 -10.00 5.61 -6.93
N HIS A 2 -10.57 4.60 -7.61
CA HIS A 2 -9.81 3.75 -8.54
C HIS A 2 -9.12 4.54 -9.66
N GLN A 3 -9.87 5.34 -10.42
CA GLN A 3 -9.32 6.19 -11.49
C GLN A 3 -8.29 7.21 -10.97
N LEU A 4 -8.41 7.65 -9.71
CA LEU A 4 -7.40 8.52 -9.09
C LEU A 4 -6.10 7.73 -8.84
N GLY A 5 -6.20 6.50 -8.36
CA GLY A 5 -5.05 5.61 -8.15
C GLY A 5 -4.32 5.30 -9.45
N GLU A 6 -5.06 5.02 -10.53
CA GLU A 6 -4.46 4.80 -11.85
C GLU A 6 -3.67 6.01 -12.31
N LYS A 7 -4.25 7.22 -12.20
CA LYS A 7 -3.56 8.46 -12.56
C LYS A 7 -2.35 8.72 -11.67
N LEU A 8 -2.47 8.47 -10.37
CA LEU A 8 -1.38 8.65 -9.40
C LEU A 8 -0.19 7.74 -9.75
N SER A 9 -0.45 6.49 -10.13
CA SER A 9 0.60 5.51 -10.45
C SER A 9 1.59 5.98 -11.52
N ALA A 10 1.13 6.78 -12.49
CA ALA A 10 1.97 7.31 -13.56
C ALA A 10 3.06 8.27 -13.06
N HIS A 11 2.94 8.76 -11.82
CA HIS A 11 3.89 9.67 -11.19
C HIS A 11 4.78 9.00 -10.14
N LEU A 12 4.45 7.78 -9.71
CA LEU A 12 5.16 7.07 -8.65
C LEU A 12 6.41 6.36 -9.18
N ARG A 13 7.41 6.27 -8.33
CA ARG A 13 8.72 5.65 -8.60
C ARG A 13 9.18 4.83 -7.40
N ALA A 14 10.20 4.02 -7.61
CA ALA A 14 10.86 3.29 -6.52
C ALA A 14 11.31 4.26 -5.42
N GLY A 15 11.04 3.91 -4.16
CA GLY A 15 11.31 4.73 -2.98
C GLY A 15 10.19 5.67 -2.57
N ASP A 16 9.15 5.84 -3.40
CA ASP A 16 8.02 6.69 -3.04
C ASP A 16 7.13 6.01 -1.97
N LEU A 17 6.73 6.81 -0.99
CA LEU A 17 5.82 6.43 0.08
C LEU A 17 4.50 7.20 -0.04
N VAL A 18 3.39 6.47 -0.09
CA VAL A 18 2.02 7.00 -0.15
C VAL A 18 1.30 6.63 1.13
N LEU A 19 1.07 7.63 2.00
CA LEU A 19 0.27 7.47 3.21
C LEU A 19 -1.20 7.82 2.92
N VAL A 20 -2.10 6.90 3.19
CA VAL A 20 -3.52 7.04 2.87
C VAL A 20 -4.36 6.98 4.15
N ASN A 21 -4.92 8.12 4.52
CA ASN A 21 -5.74 8.27 5.72
C ASN A 21 -7.20 8.59 5.40
N GLY A 22 -8.08 8.07 6.25
CA GLY A 22 -9.51 8.31 6.16
C GLY A 22 -10.33 7.25 6.89
N PRO A 23 -11.63 7.50 7.12
CA PRO A 23 -12.49 6.56 7.83
C PRO A 23 -12.64 5.23 7.10
N LEU A 24 -13.20 4.22 7.80
CA LEU A 24 -13.61 2.97 7.18
C LEU A 24 -14.59 3.27 6.03
N GLY A 25 -14.40 2.61 4.89
CA GLY A 25 -15.23 2.85 3.70
C GLY A 25 -14.85 4.07 2.86
N ALA A 26 -13.82 4.85 3.23
CA ALA A 26 -13.36 6.01 2.43
C ALA A 26 -12.76 5.64 1.05
N GLY A 27 -12.64 4.34 0.73
CA GLY A 27 -12.11 3.87 -0.54
C GLY A 27 -10.58 3.83 -0.60
N LYS A 28 -9.91 3.68 0.55
CA LYS A 28 -8.44 3.53 0.66
C LYS A 28 -7.92 2.32 -0.13
N THR A 29 -8.49 1.13 0.11
CA THR A 29 -8.18 -0.06 -0.70
C THR A 29 -8.54 0.12 -2.18
N VAL A 30 -9.60 0.85 -2.50
CA VAL A 30 -9.98 1.16 -3.90
C VAL A 30 -8.94 2.07 -4.57
N LEU A 31 -8.28 2.95 -3.81
CA LEU A 31 -7.15 3.73 -4.30
C LEU A 31 -5.95 2.83 -4.57
N ALA A 32 -5.60 1.93 -3.63
CA ALA A 32 -4.50 0.98 -3.80
C ALA A 32 -4.72 0.06 -5.02
N GLN A 33 -5.95 -0.40 -5.25
CA GLN A 33 -6.34 -1.15 -6.44
C GLN A 33 -6.11 -0.36 -7.73
N GLY A 34 -6.47 0.93 -7.74
CA GLY A 34 -6.22 1.80 -8.88
C GLY A 34 -4.72 2.01 -9.14
N VAL A 35 -3.92 2.20 -8.08
CA VAL A 35 -2.46 2.29 -8.21
C VAL A 35 -1.90 1.01 -8.81
N GLY A 36 -2.31 -0.15 -8.29
CA GLY A 36 -1.94 -1.45 -8.84
C GLY A 36 -2.31 -1.62 -10.31
N ALA A 37 -3.53 -1.24 -10.69
CA ALA A 37 -4.01 -1.32 -12.06
C ALA A 37 -3.12 -0.50 -13.01
N GLY A 38 -2.76 0.72 -12.63
CA GLY A 38 -1.86 1.56 -13.43
C GLY A 38 -0.41 1.04 -13.51
N LEU A 39 0.01 0.21 -12.55
CA LEU A 39 1.27 -0.54 -12.59
C LEU A 39 1.16 -1.90 -13.33
N GLY A 40 -0.01 -2.24 -13.87
CA GLY A 40 -0.27 -3.51 -14.55
C GLY A 40 -0.51 -4.71 -13.62
N ILE A 41 -0.79 -4.47 -12.34
CA ILE A 41 -1.08 -5.49 -11.33
C ILE A 41 -2.58 -5.77 -11.31
N THR A 42 -2.95 -7.05 -11.25
CA THR A 42 -4.34 -7.49 -11.08
C THR A 42 -4.56 -8.14 -9.72
N GLY A 43 -5.81 -8.13 -9.24
CA GLY A 43 -6.19 -8.87 -8.03
C GLY A 43 -5.70 -8.26 -6.71
N ILE A 44 -5.44 -6.95 -6.64
CA ILE A 44 -5.15 -6.30 -5.36
C ILE A 44 -6.37 -6.38 -4.45
N THR A 45 -6.16 -6.95 -3.27
CA THR A 45 -7.13 -7.06 -2.18
C THR A 45 -6.56 -6.39 -0.94
N SER A 46 -7.41 -5.92 -0.03
CA SER A 46 -6.92 -5.48 1.28
C SER A 46 -6.18 -6.65 1.91
N PRO A 47 -4.96 -6.44 2.41
CA PRO A 47 -4.22 -7.45 3.13
C PRO A 47 -4.79 -7.58 4.55
N THR A 48 -6.09 -7.86 4.68
CA THR A 48 -6.81 -7.81 5.97
C THR A 48 -6.30 -8.81 7.01
N PHE A 49 -5.56 -9.85 6.58
CA PHE A 49 -4.99 -10.91 7.43
C PHE A 49 -3.45 -10.94 7.45
N VAL A 50 -2.79 -10.09 6.67
CA VAL A 50 -1.32 -10.02 6.58
C VAL A 50 -0.93 -8.54 6.59
N ILE A 51 0.01 -8.10 7.40
CA ILE A 51 0.26 -6.64 7.57
C ILE A 51 0.61 -5.96 6.23
N SER A 52 1.30 -6.67 5.34
CA SER A 52 1.67 -6.19 4.01
C SER A 52 1.58 -7.28 2.94
N ARG A 53 1.47 -6.86 1.67
CA ARG A 53 1.67 -7.69 0.49
C ARG A 53 2.60 -7.00 -0.49
N VAL A 54 3.49 -7.79 -1.10
CA VAL A 54 4.34 -7.35 -2.20
C VAL A 54 3.77 -7.87 -3.51
N HIS A 55 3.50 -6.96 -4.44
CA HIS A 55 3.01 -7.25 -5.77
C HIS A 55 4.13 -7.02 -6.79
N LYS A 56 4.30 -7.99 -7.71
CA LYS A 56 5.31 -7.92 -8.76
C LYS A 56 4.81 -7.01 -9.89
N ALA A 57 5.64 -6.04 -10.25
CA ALA A 57 5.50 -5.17 -11.42
C ALA A 57 6.91 -4.71 -11.85
N ALA A 58 7.00 -3.80 -12.84
CA ALA A 58 8.30 -3.27 -13.27
C ALA A 58 9.05 -2.57 -12.13
N VAL A 59 8.30 -1.84 -11.30
CA VAL A 59 8.72 -1.42 -9.95
C VAL A 59 7.82 -2.16 -8.97
N PRO A 60 8.35 -2.93 -7.99
CA PRO A 60 7.53 -3.63 -7.02
C PRO A 60 6.59 -2.68 -6.27
N PHE A 61 5.38 -3.17 -5.96
CA PHE A 61 4.38 -2.42 -5.22
C PHE A 61 4.10 -3.10 -3.89
N ILE A 62 4.36 -2.38 -2.81
CA ILE A 62 4.12 -2.83 -1.44
C ILE A 62 2.84 -2.17 -0.97
N HIS A 63 1.84 -2.99 -0.62
CA HIS A 63 0.59 -2.53 -0.04
C HIS A 63 0.51 -2.97 1.41
N VAL A 64 0.46 -2.00 2.32
CA VAL A 64 0.39 -2.19 3.77
C VAL A 64 -0.98 -1.73 4.26
N ASP A 65 -1.60 -2.52 5.13
CA ASP A 65 -2.82 -2.10 5.86
C ASP A 65 -2.50 -2.05 7.35
N ALA A 66 -2.21 -0.83 7.83
CA ALA A 66 -1.80 -0.61 9.21
C ALA A 66 -2.98 -0.57 10.20
N TYR A 67 -4.23 -0.81 9.75
CA TYR A 67 -5.41 -0.78 10.62
C TYR A 67 -5.25 -1.63 11.89
N ARG A 68 -4.57 -2.77 11.79
CA ARG A 68 -4.31 -3.68 12.93
C ARG A 68 -3.18 -3.20 13.84
N LEU A 69 -2.29 -2.37 13.34
CA LEU A 69 -1.19 -1.79 14.10
C LEU A 69 -1.63 -0.57 14.90
N VAL A 70 -2.74 0.08 14.54
CA VAL A 70 -3.27 1.27 15.23
C VAL A 70 -3.51 1.01 16.73
N ASP A 71 -3.92 -0.21 17.09
CA ASP A 71 -4.15 -0.61 18.49
C ASP A 71 -2.96 -1.38 19.12
N SER A 72 -1.84 -1.54 18.41
CA SER A 72 -0.67 -2.24 18.94
C SER A 72 0.16 -1.33 19.85
N GLU A 73 0.71 -1.86 20.94
CA GLU A 73 1.57 -1.08 21.85
C GLU A 73 2.86 -0.59 21.18
N ASN A 74 3.27 -1.20 20.05
CA ASN A 74 4.48 -0.81 19.33
C ASN A 74 4.39 -1.09 17.81
N PRO A 75 3.70 -0.22 17.05
CA PRO A 75 3.44 -0.42 15.62
C PRO A 75 4.70 -0.39 14.75
N ASN A 76 5.72 0.37 15.15
CA ASN A 76 6.97 0.50 14.39
C ASN A 76 7.76 -0.83 14.35
N LEU A 77 7.74 -1.59 15.45
CA LEU A 77 8.44 -2.87 15.54
C LEU A 77 7.92 -3.87 14.50
N TYR A 78 6.60 -3.88 14.28
CA TYR A 78 5.98 -4.74 13.29
C TYR A 78 6.29 -4.34 11.86
N VAL A 79 6.52 -3.06 11.58
CA VAL A 79 6.86 -2.59 10.22
C VAL A 79 8.33 -2.91 9.91
N ASP A 80 9.22 -2.70 10.88
CA ASP A 80 10.65 -3.00 10.74
C ASP A 80 10.91 -4.50 10.55
N ASP A 81 10.10 -5.37 11.16
CA ASP A 81 10.21 -6.84 11.03
C ASP A 81 9.75 -7.40 9.67
N LEU A 82 9.10 -6.60 8.80
CA LEU A 82 8.53 -7.10 7.54
C LEU A 82 9.58 -7.30 6.43
N ASP A 83 10.84 -6.94 6.66
CA ASP A 83 11.97 -7.07 5.71
C ASP A 83 11.60 -6.56 4.30
N LEU A 84 10.94 -5.40 4.26
CA LEU A 84 10.40 -4.81 3.05
C LEU A 84 11.47 -3.97 2.34
N ASP A 85 11.69 -4.25 1.05
CA ASP A 85 12.56 -3.45 0.19
C ASP A 85 11.87 -2.15 -0.26
N ILE A 86 11.65 -1.25 0.71
CA ILE A 86 10.95 0.03 0.51
C ILE A 86 11.72 0.91 -0.48
N VAL A 87 13.05 0.88 -0.45
CA VAL A 87 13.90 1.75 -1.29
C VAL A 87 13.72 1.44 -2.78
N ASN A 88 13.54 0.17 -3.15
CA ASN A 88 13.35 -0.24 -4.54
C ASN A 88 11.88 -0.40 -4.94
N SER A 89 10.94 -0.08 -4.04
CA SER A 89 9.51 -0.31 -4.25
C SER A 89 8.69 0.97 -4.15
N ILE A 90 7.51 0.96 -4.74
CA ILE A 90 6.45 1.92 -4.41
C ILE A 90 5.72 1.37 -3.19
N THR A 91 5.62 2.14 -2.12
CA THR A 91 4.95 1.70 -0.88
C THR A 91 3.69 2.51 -0.63
N LEU A 92 2.56 1.84 -0.46
CA LEU A 92 1.29 2.46 -0.06
C LEU A 92 0.84 1.88 1.28
N ILE A 93 0.64 2.76 2.26
CA ILE A 93 0.19 2.40 3.60
C ILE A 93 -1.20 2.98 3.83
N GLU A 94 -2.17 2.11 4.07
CA GLU A 94 -3.47 2.51 4.60
C GLU A 94 -3.37 2.72 6.12
N TRP A 95 -3.97 3.79 6.64
CA TRP A 95 -3.98 4.16 8.08
C TRP A 95 -2.60 4.56 8.64
N GLY A 96 -1.78 5.23 7.82
CA GLY A 96 -0.43 5.68 8.20
C GLY A 96 -0.31 7.16 8.58
#